data_AF-A0A950VH79-F1
#
_entry.id   AF-A0A950VH79-F1
#
_cell.length_a   1.000
_cell.length_b   1.000
_cell.length_c   1.000
_cell.angle_alpha   90.00
_cell.angle_beta   90.00
_cell.angle_gamma   90.00
#
_symmetry.space_group_name_H-M   'P 1'
#
loop_
_entity.id
_entity.type
_entity.pdbx_description
1 polymer ?
#
loop_
_entity_poly.entity_id
_entity_poly.type
_entity_poly.pdbx_seq_one_letter_code
_entity_poly.pdbx_strand_id
1 'polypeptide(L)'
;MVVKFSDKAKQWKEGYYLLERATEHLEEILGPSAGSVSVEWDRREDARGRSQYIVKLSDHTGEVTDAFAPSELELRSHMRYRLLDLWGKLLQRRSDEQMKKLQELVKEGG
;
A
#
# COMPACT_ATOMS: atom_id res chain seq x y z
N MET A 1 -0.65 6.62 10.86
CA MET A 1 -0.89 5.44 10.00
C MET A 1 -1.20 4.24 10.87
N VAL A 2 -2.16 3.39 10.48
CA VAL A 2 -2.40 2.10 11.16
C VAL A 2 -1.71 1.01 10.37
N VAL A 3 -0.81 0.24 10.99
CA VAL A 3 -0.02 -0.80 10.30
C VAL A 3 -0.33 -2.17 10.87
N LYS A 4 -0.56 -3.15 9.99
CA LYS A 4 -0.79 -4.55 10.34
C LYS A 4 0.18 -5.43 9.57
N PHE A 5 0.76 -6.40 10.26
CA PHE A 5 1.58 -7.46 9.66
C PHE A 5 0.88 -8.79 9.87
N SER A 6 0.75 -9.60 8.83
CA SER A 6 0.26 -10.97 8.96
C SER A 6 1.22 -11.82 9.78
N ASP A 7 0.74 -12.91 10.38
CA ASP A 7 1.60 -13.81 11.15
C ASP A 7 2.72 -14.41 10.29
N LYS A 8 2.43 -14.65 9.00
CA LYS A 8 3.42 -15.09 8.01
C LYS A 8 4.51 -14.05 7.74
N ALA A 9 4.15 -12.76 7.78
CA ALA A 9 5.11 -11.67 7.65
C ALA A 9 5.99 -11.54 8.90
N LYS A 10 5.42 -11.74 10.10
CA LYS A 10 6.14 -11.64 11.39
C LYS A 10 7.10 -12.80 11.67
N GLN A 11 6.79 -14.01 11.20
CA GLN A 11 7.59 -15.21 11.48
C GLN A 11 8.96 -15.23 10.80
N TRP A 12 9.22 -14.30 9.89
CA TRP A 12 10.49 -14.24 9.17
C TRP A 12 11.34 -13.04 9.61
N LYS A 13 12.38 -13.30 10.41
CA LYS A 13 13.22 -12.26 11.03
C LYS A 13 13.91 -11.34 10.02
N GLU A 14 14.53 -11.88 8.96
CA GLU A 14 15.23 -11.04 7.98
C GLU A 14 14.26 -10.23 7.11
N GLY A 15 13.11 -10.81 6.74
CA GLY A 15 12.10 -10.13 5.93
C GLY A 15 11.33 -9.06 6.68
N TYR A 16 11.13 -9.23 7.98
CA TYR A 16 10.37 -8.30 8.81
C TYR A 16 11.02 -6.90 8.85
N TYR A 17 12.36 -6.82 8.95
CA TYR A 17 13.09 -5.56 8.91
C TYR A 17 12.88 -4.78 7.59
N LEU A 18 12.81 -5.48 6.45
CA LEU A 18 12.52 -4.84 5.16
C LEU A 18 11.13 -4.22 5.13
N LEU A 19 10.13 -4.86 5.77
CA LEU A 19 8.76 -4.35 5.83
C LEU A 19 8.63 -3.18 6.81
N GLU A 20 9.36 -3.20 7.93
CA GLU A 20 9.44 -2.05 8.83
C GLU A 20 10.04 -0.83 8.11
N ARG A 21 11.18 -1.01 7.45
CA ARG A 21 11.82 0.04 6.67
C ARG A 21 10.94 0.56 5.52
N ALA A 22 10.23 -0.34 4.83
CA ALA A 22 9.27 0.05 3.80
C ALA A 22 8.10 0.87 4.38
N THR A 23 7.66 0.52 5.59
CA THR A 23 6.60 1.23 6.31
C THR A 23 7.05 2.65 6.70
N GLU A 24 8.27 2.81 7.20
CA GLU A 24 8.85 4.14 7.50
C GLU A 24 8.90 5.03 6.26
N HIS A 25 9.39 4.50 5.14
CA HIS A 25 9.43 5.26 3.89
C HIS A 25 8.04 5.56 3.33
N LEU A 26 7.07 4.66 3.53
CA LEU A 26 5.69 4.92 3.15
C LEU A 26 5.11 6.05 4.01
N GLU A 27 5.38 6.09 5.31
CA GLU A 27 4.97 7.18 6.19
C GLU A 27 5.55 8.53 5.74
N GLU A 28 6.84 8.56 5.37
CA GLU A 28 7.48 9.75 4.78
C GLU A 28 6.79 10.21 3.49
N ILE A 29 6.42 9.27 2.62
CA ILE A 29 5.72 9.55 1.35
C ILE A 29 4.31 10.10 1.61
N LEU A 30 3.58 9.50 2.55
CA LEU A 30 2.21 9.89 2.87
C LEU A 30 2.14 11.25 3.59
N GLY A 31 3.16 11.57 4.38
CA GLY A 31 3.25 12.83 5.13
C GLY A 31 1.97 13.07 5.95
N PRO A 32 1.32 14.24 5.84
CA PRO A 32 0.10 14.54 6.58
C PRO A 32 -1.07 13.55 6.33
N SER A 33 -1.09 12.87 5.18
CA SER A 33 -2.14 11.91 4.86
C SER A 33 -2.02 10.60 5.65
N ALA A 34 -0.87 10.33 6.26
CA ALA A 34 -0.58 9.09 6.98
C ALA A 34 -1.60 8.77 8.07
N GLY A 35 -2.22 9.78 8.69
CA GLY A 35 -3.25 9.59 9.73
C GLY A 35 -4.53 8.90 9.22
N SER A 36 -4.81 8.97 7.92
CA SER A 36 -6.03 8.47 7.29
C SER A 36 -5.87 7.14 6.54
N VAL A 37 -4.65 6.59 6.57
CA VAL A 37 -4.27 5.42 5.76
C VAL A 37 -3.98 4.24 6.67
N SER A 38 -4.48 3.07 6.27
CA SER A 38 -4.16 1.77 6.83
C SER A 38 -3.27 0.98 5.87
N VAL A 39 -2.29 0.27 6.43
CA VAL A 39 -1.35 -0.58 5.70
C VAL A 39 -1.43 -1.99 6.25
N GLU A 40 -1.54 -2.97 5.37
CA GLU A 40 -1.44 -4.39 5.72
C GLU A 40 -0.36 -5.05 4.88
N TRP A 41 0.62 -5.65 5.55
CA TRP A 41 1.67 -6.44 4.93
C TRP A 41 1.41 -7.93 5.14
N ASP A 42 1.46 -8.68 4.03
CA ASP A 42 1.37 -10.13 4.00
C ASP A 42 2.58 -10.72 3.25
N ARG A 43 2.87 -12.00 3.49
CA ARG A 43 3.87 -12.76 2.75
C ARG A 43 3.20 -13.90 2.02
N ARG A 44 3.54 -14.04 0.73
CA ARG A 44 3.13 -15.16 -0.11
C ARG A 44 4.30 -15.72 -0.89
N GLU A 45 4.11 -16.88 -1.48
CA GLU A 45 5.02 -17.41 -2.47
C GLU A 45 4.37 -17.25 -3.85
N ASP A 46 5.18 -16.90 -4.84
CA ASP A 46 4.74 -16.88 -6.23
C ASP A 46 4.63 -18.30 -6.80
N ALA A 47 4.16 -18.42 -8.04
CA ALA A 47 4.03 -19.71 -8.71
C ALA A 47 5.35 -20.48 -8.89
N ARG A 48 6.50 -19.84 -8.61
CA ARG A 48 7.85 -20.42 -8.67
C ARG A 48 8.44 -20.66 -7.28
N GLY A 49 7.64 -20.54 -6.21
CA GLY A 49 8.09 -20.71 -4.82
C GLY A 49 8.94 -19.55 -4.30
N ARG A 50 9.00 -18.41 -5.01
CA ARG A 50 9.78 -17.25 -4.56
C ARG A 50 8.92 -16.40 -3.62
N SER A 51 9.52 -15.96 -2.52
CA SER A 51 8.82 -15.11 -1.56
C SER A 51 8.48 -13.75 -2.19
N GLN A 52 7.25 -13.31 -1.96
CA GLN A 52 6.73 -12.00 -2.30
C GLN A 52 6.06 -11.38 -1.07
N TYR A 53 6.19 -10.07 -0.94
CA TYR A 53 5.50 -9.29 0.06
C TYR A 53 4.32 -8.60 -0.59
N ILE A 54 3.12 -8.86 -0.09
CA ILE A 54 1.91 -8.22 -0.54
C ILE A 54 1.63 -7.07 0.40
N VAL A 55 1.48 -5.87 -0.14
CA VAL A 55 1.03 -4.70 0.61
C VAL A 55 -0.34 -4.31 0.14
N LYS A 56 -1.22 -4.07 1.10
CA LYS A 56 -2.53 -3.47 0.88
C LYS A 56 -2.56 -2.12 1.57
N LEU A 57 -2.85 -1.09 0.78
CA LEU A 57 -3.01 0.29 1.23
C LEU A 57 -4.49 0.65 1.16
N SER A 58 -5.06 1.18 2.23
CA SER A 58 -6.48 1.53 2.26
C SER A 58 -6.79 2.82 3.01
N ASP A 59 -7.89 3.44 2.63
CA ASP A 59 -8.52 4.57 3.30
C ASP A 59 -10.05 4.53 3.10
N HIS A 60 -10.74 5.62 3.45
CA HIS A 60 -12.19 5.76 3.35
C HIS A 60 -12.78 5.64 1.93
N THR A 61 -11.96 5.73 0.88
CA THR A 61 -12.35 5.59 -0.54
C THR A 61 -12.10 4.19 -1.10
N GLY A 62 -11.40 3.34 -0.35
CA GLY A 62 -11.19 1.94 -0.69
C GLY A 62 -9.74 1.51 -0.52
N GLU A 63 -9.34 0.52 -1.30
CA GLU A 63 -8.06 -0.15 -1.14
C GLU A 63 -7.36 -0.42 -2.47
N VAL A 64 -6.04 -0.52 -2.41
CA VAL A 64 -5.16 -0.95 -3.51
C VAL A 64 -4.15 -1.94 -2.97
N THR A 65 -3.76 -2.92 -3.79
CA THR A 65 -2.82 -3.98 -3.42
C THR A 65 -1.70 -4.06 -4.44
N ASP A 66 -0.47 -4.33 -3.98
CA ASP A 66 0.67 -4.58 -4.85
C ASP A 66 1.63 -5.61 -4.23
N ALA A 67 2.45 -6.25 -5.07
CA ALA A 67 3.39 -7.30 -4.71
C ALA A 67 4.83 -6.83 -4.92
N PHE A 68 5.67 -7.02 -3.91
CA PHE A 68 7.07 -6.62 -3.87
C PHE A 68 7.95 -7.86 -3.77
N ALA A 69 8.94 -7.97 -4.64
CA ALA A 69 10.03 -8.92 -4.44
C ALA A 69 10.99 -8.38 -3.34
N PRO A 70 11.69 -9.25 -2.60
CA PRO A 70 12.65 -8.82 -1.59
C PRO A 70 13.71 -7.84 -2.11
N SER A 71 14.24 -8.10 -3.31
CA SER A 71 15.21 -7.21 -3.97
C SER A 71 14.69 -5.81 -4.25
N GLU A 72 13.38 -5.63 -4.36
CA GLU A 72 12.75 -4.32 -4.56
C GLU A 72 12.66 -3.52 -3.25
N LEU A 73 12.61 -4.20 -2.10
CA LEU A 73 12.62 -3.58 -0.77
C LEU A 73 14.05 -3.30 -0.27
N GLU A 74 15.04 -4.04 -0.75
CA GLU A 74 16.46 -3.84 -0.39
C GLU A 74 17.03 -2.53 -0.98
N LEU A 75 16.70 -2.24 -2.24
CA LEU A 75 17.18 -1.05 -2.95
C LEU A 75 16.27 0.14 -2.67
N ARG A 76 16.78 1.13 -1.91
CA ARG A 76 16.00 2.31 -1.49
C ARG A 76 15.30 3.05 -2.64
N SER A 77 15.98 3.20 -3.78
CA SER A 77 15.41 3.88 -4.96
C SER A 77 14.23 3.10 -5.54
N HIS A 78 14.35 1.77 -5.66
CA HIS A 78 13.29 0.90 -6.17
C HIS A 78 12.11 0.87 -5.21
N MET A 79 12.38 0.66 -3.92
CA MET A 79 11.36 0.68 -2.88
C MET A 79 10.58 1.99 -2.89
N ARG A 80 11.28 3.14 -2.90
CA ARG A 80 10.63 4.45 -2.94
C ARG A 80 9.77 4.63 -4.18
N TYR A 81 10.26 4.25 -5.36
CA TYR A 81 9.49 4.33 -6.60
C TYR A 81 8.22 3.48 -6.52
N ARG A 82 8.32 2.22 -6.09
CA ARG A 82 7.18 1.30 -5.99
C ARG A 82 6.16 1.76 -4.94
N LEU A 83 6.61 2.33 -3.81
CA LEU A 83 5.72 2.90 -2.80
C LEU A 83 4.99 4.16 -3.30
N LEU A 84 5.67 5.01 -4.08
CA LEU A 84 5.04 6.17 -4.74
C LEU A 84 3.99 5.73 -5.76
N ASP A 85 4.28 4.69 -6.54
CA ASP A 85 3.31 4.10 -7.49
C ASP A 85 2.07 3.56 -6.76
N LEU A 86 2.26 2.79 -5.68
CA LEU A 86 1.17 2.30 -4.85
C LEU A 86 0.31 3.44 -4.28
N TRP A 87 0.95 4.49 -3.76
CA TRP A 87 0.24 5.67 -3.28
C TRP A 87 -0.54 6.36 -4.41
N GLY A 88 0.07 6.49 -5.59
CA GLY A 88 -0.58 7.02 -6.78
C GLY A 88 -1.83 6.25 -7.16
N LYS A 89 -1.81 4.91 -7.09
CA LYS A 89 -2.99 4.06 -7.33
C LYS A 89 -4.13 4.36 -6.34
N LEU A 90 -3.80 4.57 -5.06
CA LEU A 90 -4.81 4.93 -4.06
C LEU A 90 -5.37 6.34 -4.30
N LEU A 91 -4.53 7.31 -4.66
CA LEU A 91 -4.96 8.65 -5.03
C LEU A 91 -5.87 8.65 -6.26
N GLN A 92 -5.56 7.85 -7.27
CA GLN A 92 -6.42 7.68 -8.44
C GLN A 92 -7.78 7.14 -8.03
N ARG A 93 -7.81 6.12 -7.19
CA ARG A 93 -9.07 5.56 -6.65
C ARG A 93 -9.90 6.61 -5.89
N ARG A 94 -9.25 7.44 -5.06
CA ARG A 94 -9.92 8.57 -4.38
C ARG A 94 -10.58 9.51 -5.36
N SER A 95 -9.85 9.89 -6.43
CA SER A 95 -10.35 10.78 -7.47
C SER A 95 -11.56 10.18 -8.18
N ASP A 96 -11.49 8.90 -8.54
CA ASP A 96 -12.56 8.20 -9.24
C ASP A 96 -13.85 8.16 -8.38
N GLU A 97 -13.72 7.87 -7.08
CA GLU A 97 -14.88 7.86 -6.18
C GLU A 97 -15.47 9.25 -5.94
N GLN A 98 -14.64 10.30 -5.87
CA GLN A 98 -15.13 11.67 -5.79
C GLN A 98 -15.89 12.08 -7.06
N MET A 99 -15.38 11.71 -8.23
CA MET A 99 -16.04 11.99 -9.50
C MET A 99 -17.39 11.28 -9.59
N LYS A 100 -17.46 10.01 -9.18
CA LYS A 100 -18.70 9.24 -9.16
C LYS A 100 -19.76 9.89 -8.28
N LYS A 101 -19.40 10.32 -7.06
CA LYS A 101 -20.31 11.02 -6.14
C LYS A 101 -20.83 12.32 -6.73
N LEU A 102 -19.98 13.09 -7.41
CA LEU A 102 -20.42 14.32 -8.09
C LEU A 102 -21.43 14.03 -9.20
N GLN A 103 -21.21 12.97 -9.99
CA GLN A 103 -22.15 12.57 -11.04
C GLN A 103 -23.50 12.09 -10.49
N GLU A 104 -23.50 11.43 -9.33
CA GLU A 104 -24.73 11.01 -8.65
C GLU A 104 -25.53 12.22 -8.13
N LEU A 105 -24.85 13.17 -7.46
CA LEU A 105 -25.51 14.40 -6.96
C LEU A 105 -26.12 15.26 -8.07
N VAL A 106 -25.44 15.37 -9.22
CA VAL A 106 -25.98 16.11 -10.38
C VAL A 106 -27.23 15.42 -10.96
N LYS A 107 -27.31 14.08 -10.90
CA LYS A 107 -28.48 13.33 -11.36
C LYS A 107 -29.67 13.41 -10.39
N GLU A 108 -29.41 13.59 -9.10
CA GLU A 108 -30.47 13.69 -8.07
C GLU A 108 -31.02 15.12 -7.91
N GLY A 109 -30.23 16.14 -8.28
CA GLY A 109 -30.61 17.55 -8.18
C GLY A 109 -31.22 18.19 -9.44
N GLY A 110 -31.42 17.41 -10.52
CA GLY A 110 -32.02 17.86 -11.79
C GLY A 110 -33.27 17.08 -12.14
#